data_AF-A0A920MVF5-F1
#
_entry.id   AF-A0A920MVF5-F1
#
_cell.length_a   1.000
_cell.length_b   1.000
_cell.length_c   1.000
_cell.angle_alpha   90.00
_cell.angle_beta   90.00
_cell.angle_gamma   90.00
#
_symmetry.space_group_name_H-M   'P 1'
#
loop_
_entity.id
_entity.type
_entity.pdbx_description
1 polymer ?
#
loop_
_entity_poly.entity_id
_entity_poly.type
_entity_poly.pdbx_seq_one_letter_code
_entity_poly.pdbx_strand_id
1 'polypeptide(L)'
;MTPHIIIGDMDSIEPKYQFKGIKIHDNNTENSDLEKALDWVEINNIKDVIIVGATGLREDMTLANLYILFYYFEKIKIKLITDHYTITCHKGKKSFKSFPGENVSLFTIDVNTIVSTTALKYQLKKSPINPPQKGISNQSLGSAFSVESSGPILVFRGHS
;
A
#
# COMPACT_ATOMS: atom_id res chain seq x y z
N MET A 1 -19.51 5.42 -10.55
CA MET A 1 -19.63 4.83 -9.20
C MET A 1 -20.21 5.89 -8.28
N THR A 2 -21.12 5.52 -7.36
CA THR A 2 -21.65 6.45 -6.35
C THR A 2 -21.11 6.03 -4.98
N PRO A 3 -20.49 6.94 -4.21
CA PRO A 3 -20.01 6.57 -2.88
C PRO A 3 -21.18 6.22 -1.96
N HIS A 4 -20.93 5.37 -0.96
CA HIS A 4 -21.88 5.12 0.13
C HIS A 4 -21.57 6.00 1.34
N ILE A 5 -20.30 6.32 1.54
CA ILE A 5 -19.77 7.10 2.66
C ILE A 5 -18.74 8.08 2.11
N ILE A 6 -18.74 9.30 2.66
CA ILE A 6 -17.68 10.30 2.47
C ILE A 6 -17.15 10.68 3.86
N ILE A 7 -15.83 10.69 4.01
CA ILE A 7 -15.12 10.96 5.26
C ILE A 7 -14.08 12.04 4.98
N GLY A 8 -13.96 13.01 5.89
CA GLY A 8 -13.01 14.12 5.79
C GLY A 8 -13.52 15.37 6.51
N ASP A 9 -12.88 16.51 6.29
CA ASP A 9 -13.29 17.83 6.79
C ASP A 9 -14.37 18.52 5.92
N MET A 10 -14.72 17.91 4.79
CA MET A 10 -15.74 18.36 3.83
C MET A 10 -15.42 19.69 3.13
N ASP A 11 -14.22 20.24 3.26
CA ASP A 11 -13.85 21.55 2.71
C ASP A 11 -13.72 21.53 1.18
N SER A 12 -13.38 20.36 0.65
CA SER A 12 -13.08 20.10 -0.76
C SER A 12 -14.32 19.67 -1.55
N ILE A 13 -15.48 19.55 -0.90
CA ILE A 13 -16.73 19.18 -1.55
C ILE A 13 -17.39 20.43 -2.12
N GLU A 14 -17.63 20.45 -3.44
CA GLU A 14 -18.37 21.54 -4.05
C GLU A 14 -19.75 21.72 -3.39
N PRO A 15 -20.19 22.95 -3.05
CA PRO A 15 -21.46 23.18 -2.36
C PRO A 15 -22.70 22.60 -3.07
N LYS A 16 -22.62 22.48 -4.40
CA LYS A 16 -23.69 21.91 -5.25
C LYS A 16 -23.66 20.38 -5.34
N TYR A 17 -22.65 19.71 -4.76
CA TYR A 17 -22.51 18.27 -4.80
C TYR A 17 -23.56 17.61 -3.88
N GLN A 18 -24.63 17.10 -4.49
CA GLN A 18 -25.66 16.36 -3.78
C GLN A 18 -25.22 14.91 -3.55
N PHE A 19 -24.87 14.62 -2.30
CA PHE A 19 -24.54 13.28 -1.85
C PHE A 19 -25.64 12.74 -0.94
N LYS A 20 -26.20 11.57 -1.28
CA LYS A 20 -27.30 10.92 -0.55
C LYS A 20 -26.83 9.86 0.46
N GLY A 21 -25.53 9.60 0.56
CA GLY A 21 -24.96 8.64 1.49
C GLY A 21 -24.58 9.26 2.84
N ILE A 22 -23.78 8.55 3.62
CA ILE A 22 -23.35 8.96 4.96
C ILE A 22 -22.15 9.90 4.87
N LYS A 23 -22.28 11.11 5.41
CA LYS A 23 -21.14 12.03 5.59
C LYS A 23 -20.62 11.90 7.01
N ILE A 24 -19.35 11.59 7.16
CA ILE A 24 -18.67 11.56 8.46
C ILE A 24 -17.70 12.73 8.47
N HIS A 25 -18.09 13.76 9.21
CA HIS A 25 -17.28 14.96 9.35
C HIS A 25 -16.26 14.74 10.48
N ASP A 26 -14.98 14.82 10.15
CA ASP A 26 -13.88 14.68 11.10
C ASP A 26 -12.94 15.87 10.99
N ASN A 27 -13.00 16.72 12.03
CA ASN A 27 -12.24 17.96 12.18
C ASN A 27 -10.81 17.74 12.69
N ASN A 28 -10.37 16.50 12.89
CA ASN A 28 -9.00 16.24 13.30
C ASN A 28 -8.03 16.65 12.18
N THR A 29 -7.18 17.64 12.44
CA THR A 29 -6.20 18.17 11.48
C THR A 29 -4.88 17.40 11.49
N GLU A 30 -4.66 16.53 12.48
CA GLU A 30 -3.42 15.74 12.60
C GLU A 30 -3.40 14.55 11.63
N ASN A 31 -4.56 14.09 11.17
CA ASN A 31 -4.70 12.93 10.28
C ASN A 31 -5.10 13.38 8.87
N SER A 32 -4.52 12.73 7.86
CA SER A 32 -5.00 12.84 6.48
C SER A 32 -6.38 12.20 6.30
N ASP A 33 -7.12 12.57 5.25
CA ASP A 33 -8.42 11.96 4.94
C ASP A 33 -8.35 10.46 4.70
N LEU A 34 -7.21 9.95 4.18
CA LEU A 34 -7.00 8.52 4.03
C LEU A 34 -6.87 7.81 5.38
N GLU A 35 -6.16 8.41 6.35
CA GLU A 35 -6.06 7.86 7.71
C GLU A 35 -7.42 7.84 8.38
N LYS A 36 -8.18 8.93 8.31
CA LYS A 36 -9.55 9.00 8.84
C LYS A 36 -10.44 7.89 8.25
N ALA A 37 -10.33 7.65 6.95
CA ALA A 37 -11.07 6.57 6.30
C ALA A 37 -10.63 5.17 6.77
N LEU A 38 -9.33 4.94 6.97
CA LEU A 38 -8.81 3.66 7.45
C LEU A 38 -9.12 3.41 8.93
N ASP A 39 -9.10 4.44 9.76
CA ASP A 39 -9.56 4.37 11.16
C ASP A 39 -11.03 3.97 11.21
N TRP A 40 -11.87 4.58 10.37
CA TRP A 40 -13.27 4.20 10.26
C TRP A 40 -13.44 2.73 9.82
N VAL A 41 -12.66 2.29 8.83
CA VAL A 41 -12.64 0.87 8.39
C VAL A 41 -12.25 -0.06 9.54
N GLU A 42 -11.22 0.29 10.31
CA GLU A 42 -10.75 -0.50 11.45
C GLU A 42 -11.84 -0.60 12.53
N ILE A 43 -12.45 0.52 12.92
CA ILE A 43 -13.53 0.60 13.91
C ILE A 43 -14.73 -0.24 13.49
N ASN A 44 -15.06 -0.27 12.20
CA ASN A 44 -16.16 -1.06 11.65
C ASN A 44 -15.77 -2.52 11.34
N ASN A 45 -14.58 -2.95 11.78
CA ASN A 45 -14.07 -4.31 11.64
C ASN A 45 -14.03 -4.81 10.19
N ILE A 46 -13.84 -3.90 9.22
CA ILE A 46 -13.68 -4.23 7.81
C ILE A 46 -12.23 -4.69 7.60
N LYS A 47 -12.04 -5.89 7.03
CA LYS A 47 -10.72 -6.53 6.96
C LYS A 47 -10.04 -6.44 5.60
N ASP A 48 -10.80 -6.41 4.50
CA ASP A 48 -10.24 -6.35 3.15
C ASP A 48 -10.56 -4.99 2.52
N VAL A 49 -9.51 -4.23 2.19
CA VAL A 49 -9.65 -2.87 1.63
C VAL A 49 -8.83 -2.73 0.37
N ILE A 50 -9.44 -2.10 -0.64
CA ILE A 50 -8.77 -1.64 -1.84
C ILE A 50 -8.78 -0.12 -1.82
N ILE A 51 -7.59 0.48 -1.92
CA ILE A 51 -7.39 1.93 -2.01
C ILE A 51 -7.04 2.25 -3.46
N VAL A 52 -7.72 3.24 -4.04
CA VAL A 52 -7.46 3.79 -5.38
C VAL A 52 -7.38 5.30 -5.29
N GLY A 53 -6.73 5.95 -6.25
CA GLY A 53 -6.62 7.42 -6.27
C GLY A 53 -5.72 8.01 -5.17
N ALA A 54 -4.86 7.20 -4.56
CA ALA A 54 -3.95 7.62 -3.49
C ALA A 54 -2.63 8.23 -3.98
N THR A 55 -2.44 8.37 -5.30
CA THR A 55 -1.20 8.87 -5.92
C THR A 55 -1.52 9.76 -7.13
N GLY A 56 -0.56 10.58 -7.58
CA GLY A 56 -0.58 11.17 -8.94
C GLY A 56 -0.68 12.70 -9.04
N LEU A 57 -0.91 13.42 -7.94
CA LEU A 57 -0.93 14.90 -7.94
C LEU A 57 0.16 15.49 -7.04
N ARG A 58 0.14 15.11 -5.76
CA ARG A 58 1.08 15.59 -4.74
C ARG A 58 2.01 14.45 -4.33
N GLU A 59 3.31 14.62 -4.56
CA GLU A 59 4.33 13.60 -4.30
C GLU A 59 4.51 13.36 -2.80
N ASP A 60 4.40 14.40 -1.99
CA ASP A 60 4.43 14.30 -0.53
C ASP A 60 3.25 13.50 0.01
N MET A 61 2.04 13.76 -0.50
CA MET A 61 0.85 12.95 -0.20
C MET A 61 0.98 11.51 -0.70
N THR A 62 1.60 11.31 -1.87
CA THR A 62 1.89 9.97 -2.39
C THR A 62 2.79 9.20 -1.42
N LEU A 63 3.85 9.83 -0.93
CA LEU A 63 4.76 9.23 0.04
C LEU A 63 4.05 8.91 1.37
N ALA A 64 3.27 9.85 1.90
CA ALA A 64 2.48 9.64 3.11
C ALA A 64 1.52 8.46 2.96
N ASN A 65 0.78 8.40 1.85
CA ASN A 65 -0.17 7.32 1.55
C ASN A 65 0.50 5.95 1.45
N LEU A 66 1.73 5.88 0.95
CA LEU A 66 2.50 4.63 0.96
C LEU A 66 2.96 4.25 2.38
N TYR A 67 3.35 5.22 3.20
CA TYR A 67 3.79 4.97 4.57
C TYR A 67 2.66 4.47 5.47
N ILE A 68 1.43 4.96 5.26
CA ILE A 68 0.22 4.49 5.96
C ILE A 68 0.11 2.95 5.91
N LEU A 69 0.47 2.31 4.80
CA LEU A 69 0.40 0.85 4.69
C LEU A 69 1.29 0.13 5.73
N PHE A 70 2.40 0.72 6.18
CA PHE A 70 3.23 0.16 7.25
C PHE A 70 2.56 0.20 8.62
N TYR A 71 1.58 1.08 8.84
CA TYR A 71 0.89 1.22 10.13
C TYR A 71 -0.36 0.33 10.22
N TYR A 72 -1.06 0.11 9.10
CA TYR A 72 -2.33 -0.63 9.10
C TYR A 72 -2.23 -2.10 8.68
N PHE A 73 -1.08 -2.59 8.19
CA PHE A 73 -1.00 -3.94 7.59
C PHE A 73 -1.36 -5.11 8.52
N GLU A 74 -1.18 -4.95 9.84
CA GLU A 74 -1.56 -5.97 10.83
C GLU A 74 -3.06 -5.93 11.17
N LYS A 75 -3.70 -4.78 10.95
CA LYS A 75 -5.09 -4.49 11.31
C LYS A 75 -6.05 -4.76 10.14
N ILE A 76 -5.61 -4.38 8.94
CA ILE A 76 -6.40 -4.38 7.70
C ILE A 76 -5.55 -4.96 6.57
N LYS A 77 -6.14 -5.86 5.79
CA LYS A 77 -5.56 -6.35 4.54
C LYS A 77 -5.79 -5.34 3.41
N ILE A 78 -4.83 -4.46 3.26
CA ILE A 78 -4.85 -3.37 2.28
C ILE A 78 -4.19 -3.78 0.96
N LYS A 79 -4.84 -3.42 -0.16
CA LYS A 79 -4.22 -3.30 -1.48
C LYS A 79 -4.36 -1.87 -1.95
N LEU A 80 -3.25 -1.17 -2.16
CA LEU A 80 -3.25 0.12 -2.83
C LEU A 80 -2.99 -0.14 -4.32
N ILE A 81 -3.91 0.30 -5.17
CA ILE A 81 -3.86 0.11 -6.62
C ILE A 81 -3.68 1.48 -7.27
N THR A 82 -2.56 1.65 -7.96
CA THR A 82 -2.30 2.80 -8.83
C THR A 82 -2.54 2.41 -10.28
N ASP A 83 -2.33 3.33 -11.21
CA ASP A 83 -2.44 3.01 -12.65
C ASP A 83 -1.44 1.91 -13.07
N HIS A 84 -0.31 1.80 -12.37
CA HIS A 84 0.81 0.96 -12.78
C HIS A 84 1.15 -0.19 -11.83
N TYR A 85 0.78 -0.08 -10.55
CA TYR A 85 1.21 -1.05 -9.53
C TYR A 85 0.09 -1.42 -8.56
N THR A 86 0.11 -2.68 -8.13
CA THR A 86 -0.55 -3.12 -6.91
C THR A 86 0.46 -3.21 -5.79
N ILE A 87 0.18 -2.49 -4.70
CA ILE A 87 1.09 -2.30 -3.57
C ILE A 87 0.45 -2.89 -2.32
N THR A 88 1.21 -3.72 -1.61
CA THR A 88 0.77 -4.36 -0.37
C THR A 88 1.88 -4.33 0.66
N CYS A 89 1.52 -4.35 1.94
CA CYS A 89 2.46 -4.50 3.04
C CYS A 89 2.28 -5.84 3.76
N HIS A 90 3.38 -6.42 4.26
CA HIS A 90 3.34 -7.56 5.18
C HIS A 90 4.61 -7.64 6.02
N LYS A 91 4.62 -8.55 7.00
CA LYS A 91 5.80 -9.02 7.74
C LYS A 91 5.85 -10.54 7.67
N GLY A 92 7.04 -11.13 7.75
CA GLY A 92 7.24 -12.57 7.63
C GLY A 92 7.20 -13.05 6.18
N LYS A 93 6.93 -14.35 5.98
CA LYS A 93 6.92 -14.99 4.66
C LYS A 93 5.57 -14.88 3.98
N LYS A 94 5.56 -14.39 2.74
CA LYS A 94 4.38 -14.33 1.89
C LYS A 94 4.71 -14.71 0.46
N SER A 95 3.78 -15.41 -0.19
CA SER A 95 3.88 -15.78 -1.60
C SER A 95 2.89 -14.98 -2.43
N PHE A 96 3.29 -14.63 -3.65
CA PHE A 96 2.53 -13.81 -4.57
C PHE A 96 2.38 -14.56 -5.89
N LYS A 97 1.14 -14.65 -6.39
CA LYS A 97 0.91 -15.02 -7.79
C LYS A 97 1.49 -13.92 -8.67
N SER A 98 2.08 -14.33 -9.80
CA SER A 98 2.92 -13.51 -10.65
C SER A 98 2.96 -14.08 -12.08
N PHE A 99 3.73 -13.44 -12.96
CA PHE A 99 4.07 -13.94 -14.28
C PHE A 99 5.55 -13.65 -14.59
N PRO A 100 6.21 -14.44 -15.46
CA PRO A 100 7.59 -14.16 -15.86
C PRO A 100 7.74 -12.75 -16.43
N GLY A 101 8.68 -11.99 -15.88
CA GLY A 101 8.93 -10.59 -16.27
C GLY A 101 8.18 -9.54 -15.47
N GLU A 102 7.21 -9.91 -14.60
CA GLU A 102 6.50 -8.95 -13.75
C GLU A 102 7.50 -8.12 -12.93
N ASN A 103 7.41 -6.79 -13.04
CA ASN A 103 8.24 -5.89 -12.26
C ASN A 103 7.87 -5.92 -10.78
N VAL A 104 8.88 -6.16 -9.93
CA VAL A 104 8.73 -6.24 -8.47
C VAL A 104 9.71 -5.29 -7.81
N SER A 105 9.20 -4.40 -6.94
CA SER A 105 10.03 -3.54 -6.10
C SER A 105 9.68 -3.70 -4.63
N LEU A 106 10.70 -3.64 -3.77
CA LEU A 106 10.61 -3.92 -2.34
C LEU A 106 11.15 -2.73 -1.53
N PHE A 107 10.38 -2.28 -0.54
CA PHE A 107 10.76 -1.17 0.34
C PHE A 107 10.47 -1.52 1.80
N THR A 108 11.40 -1.22 2.69
CA THR A 108 11.25 -1.42 4.13
C THR A 108 11.29 -0.07 4.85
N ILE A 109 10.63 0.01 5.99
CA ILE A 109 10.67 1.21 6.84
C ILE A 109 11.97 1.27 7.67
N ASP A 110 12.48 0.11 8.09
CA ASP A 110 13.77 -0.02 8.77
C ASP A 110 14.81 -0.59 7.79
N VAL A 111 15.93 0.12 7.64
CA VAL A 111 17.06 -0.27 6.77
C VAL A 111 17.76 -1.54 7.24
N ASN A 112 17.61 -1.93 8.51
CA ASN A 112 18.17 -3.16 9.06
C ASN A 112 17.26 -4.38 8.83
N THR A 113 16.09 -4.20 8.20
CA THR A 113 15.15 -5.29 7.93
C THR A 113 15.79 -6.34 7.03
N ILE A 114 15.87 -7.58 7.53
CA ILE A 114 16.46 -8.71 6.81
C ILE A 114 15.42 -9.32 5.87
N VAL A 115 15.77 -9.40 4.59
CA VAL A 115 14.87 -9.88 3.53
C VAL A 115 15.47 -11.08 2.80
N SER A 116 14.62 -12.06 2.52
CA SER A 116 14.90 -13.18 1.62
C SER A 116 13.81 -13.29 0.57
N THR A 117 14.21 -13.60 -0.67
CA THR A 117 13.26 -13.75 -1.77
C THR A 117 13.51 -15.05 -2.52
N THR A 118 12.52 -15.55 -3.24
CA THR A 118 12.68 -16.68 -4.17
C THR A 118 11.97 -16.37 -5.48
N ALA A 119 12.44 -16.97 -6.57
CA ALA A 119 11.90 -16.78 -7.92
C ALA A 119 11.86 -15.31 -8.40
N LEU A 120 12.77 -14.48 -7.90
CA LEU A 120 13.06 -13.16 -8.44
C LEU A 120 14.44 -13.16 -9.10
N LYS A 121 14.61 -12.40 -10.19
CA LYS A 121 15.84 -12.30 -10.99
C LYS A 121 17.05 -11.89 -10.14
N TYR A 122 16.88 -10.88 -9.29
CA TYR A 122 17.87 -10.43 -8.32
C TYR A 122 17.49 -10.92 -6.93
N GLN A 123 17.86 -12.15 -6.61
CA GLN A 123 17.44 -12.80 -5.37
C GLN A 123 18.16 -12.20 -4.15
N LEU A 124 17.40 -11.75 -3.15
CA LEU A 124 17.88 -11.42 -1.81
C LEU A 124 18.04 -12.68 -0.96
N LYS A 125 19.17 -12.82 -0.26
CA LYS A 125 19.50 -13.97 0.61
C LYS A 125 19.85 -13.47 2.01
N LYS A 126 18.86 -13.41 2.91
CA LYS A 126 19.01 -12.95 4.30
C LYS A 126 19.86 -11.69 4.42
N SER A 127 19.53 -10.67 3.63
CA SER A 127 20.28 -9.41 3.58
C SER A 127 19.34 -8.22 3.80
N PRO A 128 19.84 -7.11 4.36
CA PRO A 128 19.11 -5.86 4.33
C PRO A 128 18.86 -5.39 2.89
N ILE A 129 17.80 -4.61 2.71
CA ILE A 129 17.61 -3.80 1.52
C ILE A 129 18.38 -2.52 1.76
N ASN A 130 19.42 -2.27 0.95
CA ASN A 130 20.16 -1.01 0.96
C ASN A 130 19.72 -0.21 -0.28
N PRO A 131 18.76 0.73 -0.13
CA PRO A 131 18.45 1.68 -1.20
C PRO A 131 19.71 2.48 -1.60
N PRO A 132 19.81 2.94 -2.85
CA PRO A 132 18.83 2.79 -3.92
C PRO A 132 19.03 1.51 -4.76
N GLN A 133 20.08 0.71 -4.55
CA GLN A 133 20.52 -0.30 -5.52
C GLN A 133 19.89 -1.67 -5.34
N LYS A 134 19.54 -2.06 -4.10
CA LYS A 134 18.96 -3.38 -3.82
C LYS A 134 17.46 -3.26 -3.63
N GLY A 135 16.68 -4.16 -4.24
CA GLY A 135 15.25 -4.33 -3.98
C GLY A 135 14.31 -3.64 -4.97
N ILE A 136 14.76 -2.64 -5.73
CA ILE A 136 13.95 -1.99 -6.78
C ILE A 136 14.17 -2.61 -8.15
N SER A 137 13.17 -2.49 -9.04
CA SER A 137 13.23 -2.93 -10.44
C SER A 137 13.68 -4.39 -10.63
N ASN A 138 13.23 -5.26 -9.73
CA ASN A 138 13.41 -6.70 -9.85
C ASN A 138 12.36 -7.29 -10.79
N GLN A 139 12.52 -8.55 -11.16
CA GLN A 139 11.59 -9.25 -12.05
C GLN A 139 11.27 -10.63 -11.51
N SER A 140 9.99 -11.00 -11.55
CA SER A 140 9.57 -12.37 -11.27
C SER A 140 10.01 -13.31 -12.38
N LEU A 141 10.43 -14.52 -12.02
CA LEU A 141 10.92 -15.53 -12.95
C LEU A 141 9.85 -16.57 -13.34
N GLY A 142 8.67 -16.52 -12.74
CA GLY A 142 7.67 -17.58 -12.87
C GLY A 142 6.25 -17.15 -12.52
N SER A 143 5.37 -18.14 -12.34
CA SER A 143 3.96 -17.92 -11.97
C SER A 143 3.75 -17.47 -10.52
N ALA A 144 4.81 -17.49 -9.70
CA ALA A 144 4.80 -17.01 -8.33
C ALA A 144 6.22 -16.67 -7.86
N PHE A 145 6.30 -15.76 -6.88
CA PHE A 145 7.51 -15.48 -6.11
C PHE A 145 7.17 -15.39 -4.61
N SER A 146 8.19 -15.46 -3.76
CA SER A 146 8.02 -15.28 -2.32
C SER A 146 8.92 -14.20 -1.76
N VAL A 147 8.42 -13.48 -0.76
CA VAL A 147 9.16 -12.47 0.02
C VAL A 147 9.01 -12.80 1.49
N GLU A 148 10.14 -13.00 2.17
CA GLU A 148 10.23 -13.17 3.61
C GLU A 148 10.99 -11.99 4.20
N SER A 149 10.41 -11.34 5.21
CA SER A 149 10.96 -10.14 5.81
C SER A 149 10.87 -10.19 7.33
N SER A 150 11.94 -9.82 8.03
CA SER A 150 11.96 -9.74 9.50
C SER A 150 11.13 -8.57 10.05
N GLY A 151 10.83 -7.58 9.21
CA GLY A 151 10.06 -6.38 9.52
C GLY A 151 9.01 -6.05 8.44
N PRO A 152 8.23 -4.98 8.62
CA PRO A 152 7.26 -4.53 7.63
C PRO A 152 7.93 -4.22 6.28
N ILE A 153 7.35 -4.73 5.19
CA ILE A 153 7.86 -4.56 3.83
C ILE A 153 6.71 -4.25 2.87
N LEU A 154 6.88 -3.21 2.06
CA LEU A 154 6.05 -2.95 0.89
C LEU A 154 6.54 -3.78 -0.28
N VAL A 155 5.58 -4.40 -0.98
CA VAL A 155 5.79 -5.15 -2.21
C VAL A 155 4.98 -4.49 -3.31
N PHE A 156 5.68 -3.86 -4.24
CA PHE A 156 5.14 -3.27 -5.46
C PHE A 156 5.16 -4.32 -6.55
N ARG A 157 4.03 -4.55 -7.21
CA ARG A 157 3.90 -5.50 -8.33
C ARG A 157 3.29 -4.77 -9.53
N GLY A 158 4.05 -4.69 -10.61
CA GLY A 158 3.68 -3.97 -11.82
C GLY A 158 2.53 -4.68 -12.55
N HIS A 159 1.64 -3.89 -13.16
CA HIS A 159 0.53 -4.42 -13.95
C HIS A 159 0.94 -4.90 -15.36
N SER A 160 2.16 -4.55 -15.79
CA SER A 160 2.74 -4.82 -17.11
C SER A 160 4.21 -5.20 -17.00
#